data_AF-A0A8X7QWX7-F1
#
_entry.id   AF-A0A8X7QWX7-F1
#
_cell.length_a   1.000
_cell.length_b   1.000
_cell.length_c   1.000
_cell.angle_alpha   90.00
_cell.angle_beta   90.00
_cell.angle_gamma   90.00
#
_symmetry.space_group_name_H-M   'P 1'
#
loop_
_entity.id
_entity.type
_entity.pdbx_description
1 polymer ?
#
loop_
_entity_poly.entity_id
_entity_poly.type
_entity_poly.pdbx_seq_one_letter_code
_entity_poly.pdbx_strand_id
1 'polypeptide(L)'
;MEEVGEWLLLLEDAFISISKGERFFGGEVIGFMDICLGSFLVILKAREKLKGENILDKSKTPSLCKWANEFLADDTVKNVVPEIDRVVKFMREFEAETQTRA
;
A
#
# COMPACT_ATOMS: atom_id res chain seq x y z
N MET A 1 -1.42 15.65 -4.17
CA MET A 1 -0.45 14.85 -3.39
C MET A 1 -0.50 15.19 -1.91
N GLU A 2 -0.71 16.45 -1.52
CA GLU A 2 -0.89 16.85 -0.10
C GLU A 2 -2.01 16.07 0.59
N GLU A 3 -3.21 15.99 -0.01
CA GLU A 3 -4.33 15.23 0.57
C GLU A 3 -3.97 13.75 0.84
N VAL A 4 -3.28 13.08 -0.10
CA VAL A 4 -2.87 11.68 0.06
C VAL A 4 -1.89 11.52 1.23
N GLY A 5 -1.02 12.51 1.45
CA GLY A 5 -0.11 12.53 2.60
C GLY A 5 -0.84 12.66 3.93
N GLU A 6 -1.86 13.53 4.00
CA GLU A 6 -2.69 13.69 5.20
C GLU A 6 -3.47 12.41 5.55
N TRP A 7 -4.06 11.74 4.55
CA TRP A 7 -4.75 10.48 4.76
C TRP A 7 -3.82 9.37 5.27
N LEU A 8 -2.59 9.32 4.79
CA LEU A 8 -1.59 8.34 5.22
C LEU A 8 -1.13 8.57 6.66
N LEU A 9 -1.01 9.84 7.09
CA LEU A 9 -0.72 10.18 8.48
C LEU A 9 -1.88 9.77 9.41
N LEU A 10 -3.12 10.06 9.02
CA LEU A 10 -4.29 9.62 9.78
C LEU A 10 -4.37 8.09 9.87
N LEU A 11 -4.01 7.39 8.79
CA LEU A 11 -4.00 5.94 8.75
C LEU A 11 -2.86 5.34 9.60
N GLU A 12 -1.70 6.00 9.68
CA GLU A 12 -0.61 5.64 10.58
C GLU A 12 -1.06 5.73 12.04
N ASP A 13 -1.70 6.83 12.43
CA ASP A 13 -2.25 7.01 13.78
C ASP A 13 -3.33 5.95 14.09
N ALA A 14 -4.22 5.69 13.13
CA ALA A 14 -5.23 4.64 13.25
C ALA A 14 -4.60 3.25 13.40
N PHE A 15 -3.56 2.95 12.64
CA PHE A 15 -2.84 1.68 12.75
C PHE A 15 -2.23 1.50 14.12
N ILE A 16 -1.53 2.51 14.64
CA ILE A 16 -0.89 2.46 15.97
C ILE A 16 -1.95 2.22 17.06
N SER A 17 -3.06 2.95 17.00
CA SER A 17 -4.16 2.85 17.98
C SER A 17 -4.87 1.49 17.96
N ILE A 18 -5.16 0.97 16.76
CA ILE A 18 -5.95 -0.25 16.58
C ILE A 18 -5.10 -1.51 16.78
N SER A 19 -3.90 -1.56 16.19
CA SER A 19 -3.00 -2.73 16.27
C SER A 19 -2.44 -2.91 17.68
N LYS A 20 -2.32 -1.84 18.47
CA LYS A 20 -1.72 -1.86 19.81
C LYS A 20 -0.31 -2.48 19.83
N GLY A 21 0.45 -2.31 18.74
CA GLY A 21 1.81 -2.83 18.59
C GLY A 21 1.90 -4.20 17.90
N GLU A 22 0.77 -4.80 17.56
CA GLU A 22 0.72 -6.03 16.77
C GLU A 22 1.08 -5.80 15.29
N ARG A 23 1.25 -6.90 14.56
CA ARG A 23 1.65 -6.92 13.15
C ARG A 23 0.61 -6.28 12.21
N PHE A 24 -0.67 -6.45 12.53
CA PHE A 24 -1.78 -6.12 11.64
C PHE A 24 -2.87 -5.32 12.38
N PHE A 25 -3.76 -4.69 11.63
CA PHE A 25 -4.98 -4.11 12.20
C PHE A 25 -5.86 -5.18 12.87
N GLY A 26 -5.82 -6.42 12.36
CA GLY A 26 -6.43 -7.60 12.97
C GLY A 26 -5.68 -8.16 14.19
N GLY A 27 -4.57 -7.55 14.63
CA GLY A 27 -3.71 -8.07 15.68
C GLY A 27 -2.62 -8.98 15.13
N GLU A 28 -2.54 -10.22 15.64
CA GLU A 28 -1.53 -11.21 15.21
C GLU A 28 -1.75 -11.73 13.79
N VAL A 29 -2.99 -11.65 13.29
CA VAL A 29 -3.42 -12.17 11.99
C VAL A 29 -4.06 -11.07 11.14
N ILE A 30 -4.04 -11.26 9.82
CA ILE A 30 -4.65 -10.34 8.85
C ILE A 30 -6.15 -10.23 9.12
N GLY A 31 -6.63 -9.00 9.35
CA GLY A 31 -8.03 -8.68 9.54
C GLY A 31 -8.65 -7.95 8.34
N PHE A 32 -9.90 -7.51 8.52
CA PHE A 32 -10.64 -6.81 7.47
C PHE A 32 -9.95 -5.55 6.96
N MET A 33 -9.44 -4.71 7.88
CA MET A 33 -8.79 -3.46 7.50
C MET A 33 -7.47 -3.72 6.75
N ASP A 34 -6.74 -4.76 7.13
CA ASP A 34 -5.51 -5.17 6.44
C ASP A 34 -5.80 -5.57 4.98
N ILE A 35 -6.90 -6.30 4.74
CA ILE A 35 -7.33 -6.68 3.39
C ILE A 35 -7.71 -5.44 2.57
N CYS A 36 -8.51 -4.54 3.15
CA CYS A 36 -8.92 -3.30 2.50
C CYS A 36 -7.72 -2.46 2.08
N LEU A 37 -6.81 -2.17 3.00
CA LEU A 37 -5.62 -1.37 2.73
C LEU A 37 -4.64 -2.12 1.80
N GLY A 38 -4.43 -3.40 2.06
CA GLY A 38 -3.55 -4.27 1.29
C GLY A 38 -3.93 -4.41 -0.18
N SER A 39 -5.24 -4.34 -0.50
CA SER A 39 -5.73 -4.34 -1.87
C SER A 39 -5.23 -3.13 -2.68
N PHE A 40 -5.03 -1.98 -2.03
CA PHE A 40 -4.48 -0.77 -2.64
C PHE A 40 -2.96 -0.74 -2.60
N LEU A 41 -2.32 -1.44 -1.67
CA LEU A 41 -0.88 -1.39 -1.43
C LEU A 41 -0.05 -1.67 -2.70
N VAL A 42 -0.47 -2.64 -3.50
CA VAL A 42 0.18 -3.01 -4.77
C VAL A 42 0.19 -1.85 -5.76
N ILE A 43 -0.94 -1.15 -5.88
CA ILE A 43 -1.10 0.03 -6.74
C ILE A 43 -0.22 1.17 -6.22
N LEU A 44 -0.14 1.38 -4.91
CA LEU A 44 0.73 2.38 -4.31
C LEU A 44 2.21 2.09 -4.62
N LYS A 45 2.66 0.84 -4.38
CA LYS A 45 4.04 0.39 -4.69
C LYS A 45 4.38 0.51 -6.17
N ALA A 46 3.42 0.21 -7.05
CA ALA A 46 3.60 0.38 -8.49
C ALA A 46 3.74 1.87 -8.87
N ARG A 47 2.97 2.77 -8.25
CA ARG A 47 3.12 4.22 -8.44
C ARG A 47 4.46 4.75 -7.95
N GLU A 48 4.90 4.31 -6.77
CA GLU A 48 6.25 4.62 -6.25
C GLU A 48 7.33 4.25 -7.28
N LYS A 49 7.25 3.04 -7.85
CA LYS A 49 8.18 2.56 -8.88
C LYS A 49 8.07 3.30 -10.21
N LEU A 50 6.85 3.60 -10.67
CA LEU A 50 6.61 4.22 -11.98
C LEU A 50 6.97 5.71 -11.98
N LYS A 51 6.65 6.43 -10.91
CA LYS A 51 6.75 7.90 -10.83
C LYS A 51 7.91 8.38 -9.94
N GLY A 52 8.64 7.46 -9.28
CA GLY A 52 9.68 7.81 -8.32
C GLY A 52 9.13 8.49 -7.06
N GLU A 53 7.84 8.33 -6.78
CA GLU A 53 7.18 8.88 -5.60
C GLU A 53 7.56 8.06 -4.36
N ASN A 54 7.65 8.71 -3.20
CA ASN A 54 7.75 8.04 -1.90
C ASN A 54 6.41 8.23 -1.18
N ILE A 55 5.50 7.26 -1.35
CA ILE A 55 4.12 7.36 -0.84
C ILE A 55 4.10 6.89 0.61
N LEU A 56 4.56 5.66 0.87
CA LEU A 56 4.79 5.17 2.22
C LEU A 56 6.20 5.57 2.67
N ASP A 57 6.29 6.79 3.18
CA ASP A 57 7.54 7.37 3.64
C ASP A 57 7.87 6.89 5.06
N LYS A 58 8.99 6.18 5.22
CA LYS A 58 9.46 5.68 6.53
C LYS A 58 9.64 6.78 7.58
N SER A 59 9.88 8.04 7.18
CA SER A 59 10.03 9.16 8.11
C SER A 59 8.68 9.68 8.64
N LYS A 60 7.58 9.42 7.91
CA LYS A 60 6.24 9.92 8.23
C LYS A 60 5.30 8.82 8.70
N THR A 61 5.36 7.66 8.05
CA THR A 61 4.49 6.50 8.31
C THR A 61 5.33 5.23 8.54
N PRO A 62 6.17 5.20 9.60
CA PRO A 62 7.07 4.08 9.87
C PRO A 62 6.34 2.76 10.16
N SER A 63 5.19 2.81 10.84
CA SER A 63 4.43 1.62 11.22
C SER A 63 3.71 1.03 10.01
N LEU A 64 3.10 1.87 9.17
CA LEU A 64 2.52 1.43 7.89
C LEU A 64 3.60 0.89 6.93
N CYS A 65 4.81 1.46 6.94
CA CYS A 65 5.93 0.90 6.20
C CYS A 65 6.27 -0.52 6.66
N LYS A 66 6.29 -0.75 7.97
CA LYS A 66 6.54 -2.08 8.54
C LYS A 66 5.41 -3.04 8.20
N TRP A 67 4.17 -2.63 8.47
CA TRP A 67 2.95 -3.37 8.15
C TRP A 67 2.91 -3.79 6.67
N ALA A 68 3.23 -2.89 5.74
CA ALA A 68 3.22 -3.20 4.32
C ALA A 68 4.18 -4.33 3.94
N ASN A 69 5.37 -4.35 4.56
CA ASN A 69 6.34 -5.43 4.33
C ASN A 69 5.86 -6.75 4.95
N GLU A 70 5.29 -6.72 6.16
CA GLU A 70 4.76 -7.90 6.83
C GLU A 70 3.53 -8.48 6.10
N PHE A 71 2.64 -7.61 5.61
CA PHE A 71 1.46 -7.99 4.84
C PHE A 71 1.84 -8.68 3.52
N LEU A 72 2.78 -8.11 2.76
CA LEU A 72 3.23 -8.71 1.50
C LEU A 72 4.04 -10.00 1.68
N ALA A 73 4.67 -10.20 2.84
CA ALA A 73 5.43 -11.40 3.17
C ALA A 73 4.55 -12.54 3.72
N ASP A 74 3.32 -12.25 4.14
CA ASP A 74 2.41 -13.25 4.70
C ASP A 74 2.03 -14.32 3.67
N ASP A 75 1.97 -15.58 4.11
CA ASP A 75 1.69 -16.73 3.24
C ASP A 75 0.33 -16.65 2.55
N THR A 76 -0.64 -15.99 3.18
CA THR A 76 -1.99 -15.81 2.62
C THR A 76 -2.01 -14.77 1.50
N VAL A 77 -1.06 -13.82 1.50
CA VAL A 77 -1.01 -12.70 0.56
C VAL A 77 0.00 -12.95 -0.55
N LYS A 78 1.20 -13.41 -0.23
CA LYS A 78 2.32 -13.53 -1.17
C LYS A 78 2.02 -14.40 -2.39
N ASN A 79 1.07 -15.33 -2.25
CA ASN A 79 0.67 -16.26 -3.30
C ASN A 79 -0.47 -15.74 -4.20
N VAL A 80 -1.17 -14.68 -3.80
CA VAL A 80 -2.32 -14.12 -4.53
C VAL A 80 -2.07 -12.70 -5.04
N VAL A 81 -1.12 -11.99 -4.43
CA VAL A 81 -0.78 -10.62 -4.80
C VAL A 81 -0.09 -10.61 -6.17
N PRO A 82 -0.53 -9.76 -7.13
CA PRO A 82 0.15 -9.66 -8.41
C PRO A 82 1.53 -9.04 -8.24
N GLU A 83 2.47 -9.45 -9.09
CA GLU A 83 3.81 -8.86 -9.13
C GLU A 83 3.72 -7.35 -9.40
N ILE A 84 4.47 -6.56 -8.62
CA ILE A 84 4.47 -5.09 -8.74
C ILE A 84 4.78 -4.65 -10.18
N ASP A 85 5.69 -5.34 -10.87
CA ASP A 85 6.10 -4.99 -12.24
C ASP A 85 5.00 -5.23 -13.27
N ARG A 86 4.16 -6.24 -13.05
CA ARG A 86 2.96 -6.45 -13.86
C ARG A 86 1.98 -5.30 -13.68
N VAL A 87 1.82 -4.81 -12.45
CA VAL A 87 0.94 -3.67 -12.17
C VAL A 87 1.50 -2.37 -12.71
N VAL A 88 2.82 -2.14 -12.64
CA VAL A 88 3.50 -1.00 -13.28
C VAL A 88 3.25 -0.99 -14.79
N LYS A 89 3.38 -2.15 -15.45
CA LYS A 89 3.09 -2.29 -16.88
C LYS A 89 1.63 -1.94 -17.19
N PHE A 90 0.69 -2.51 -16.44
CA PHE A 90 -0.74 -2.22 -16.58
C PHE A 90 -1.05 -0.72 -16.42
N MET A 91 -0.47 -0.06 -15.40
CA MET A 91 -0.67 1.38 -15.18
C MET A 91 -0.13 2.22 -16.34
N ARG A 92 1.04 1.88 -16.88
CA ARG A 92 1.62 2.59 -18.02
C ARG A 92 0.75 2.45 -19.27
N GLU A 93 0.24 1.25 -19.54
CA GLU A 93 -0.68 1.00 -20.65
C GLU A 93 -1.98 1.79 -20.48
N PHE A 94 -2.56 1.76 -19.27
CA PHE A 94 -3.76 2.52 -18.93
C PHE A 94 -3.56 4.04 -19.10
N GLU A 95 -2.45 4.60 -18.60
CA GLU A 95 -2.11 6.01 -18.77
C GLU A 95 -2.00 6.40 -20.26
N ALA A 96 -1.33 5.57 -21.07
CA ALA A 96 -1.20 5.79 -22.51
C ALA A 96 -2.55 5.74 -23.25
N GLU A 97 -3.44 4.80 -22.89
CA GLU A 97 -4.79 4.72 -23.44
C GLU A 97 -5.65 5.94 -23.07
N THR A 98 -5.58 6.41 -21.82
CA THR A 98 -6.29 7.61 -21.39
C THR A 98 -5.78 8.87 -22.10
N GLN A 99 -4.47 8.96 -22.37
CA GLN A 99 -3.88 10.07 -23.12
C GLN A 99 -4.24 10.05 -24.61
N THR A 100 -4.50 8.87 -25.17
CA THR A 100 -4.94 8.70 -26.57
C THR A 100 -6.42 9.05 -26.77
N ARG A 101 -7.23 8.98 -25.70
CA ARG A 101 -8.67 9.26 -25.73
C ARG A 101 -9.04 10.70 -25.33
N ALA A 102 -8.08 11.49 -24.84
CA ALA A 102 -8.25 12.90 -24.46
C ALA A 102 -7.80 13.83 -25.60
#